data_AF-A0A0N1CD27-F1
#
_entry.id   AF-A0A0N1CD27-F1
#
_cell.length_a   1.000
_cell.length_b   1.000
_cell.length_c   1.000
_cell.angle_alpha   90.00
_cell.angle_beta   90.00
_cell.angle_gamma   90.00
#
_symmetry.space_group_name_H-M   'P 1'
#
loop_
_entity.id
_entity.type
_entity.pdbx_description
1 polymer ?
#
loop_
_entity_poly.entity_id
_entity_poly.type
_entity_poly.pdbx_seq_one_letter_code
_entity_poly.pdbx_strand_id
1 'polypeptide(L)'
;MLIHRTSVVEDVMRDWPATIRTFLDFKLACVGCPIATFHTVADSCQEHGIEEAAFLMALRAVAGGAVDQGSLPSGACSASITS
;
A
#
# COMPACT_ATOMS: atom_id res chain seq x y z
N MET A 1 -1.42 11.91 -8.22
CA MET A 1 -0.18 11.34 -7.64
C MET A 1 -0.02 9.94 -8.23
N LEU A 2 1.17 9.56 -8.70
CA LEU A 2 1.41 8.26 -9.34
C LEU A 2 2.02 7.28 -8.31
N ILE A 3 1.71 5.99 -8.44
CA ILE A 3 2.32 4.94 -7.61
C ILE A 3 3.72 4.63 -8.15
N HIS A 4 4.75 4.80 -7.33
CA HIS A 4 6.16 4.54 -7.66
C HIS A 4 6.70 3.35 -6.88
N ARG A 5 7.78 2.74 -7.37
CA ARG A 5 8.47 1.63 -6.69
C ARG A 5 9.01 2.01 -5.31
N THR A 6 9.34 3.28 -5.13
CA THR A 6 9.85 3.86 -3.87
C THR A 6 8.73 4.34 -2.95
N SER A 7 7.45 4.20 -3.35
CA SER A 7 6.32 4.52 -2.48
C SER A 7 6.23 3.49 -1.35
N VAL A 8 5.95 3.96 -0.13
CA VAL A 8 5.70 3.08 1.01
C VAL A 8 4.38 2.36 0.81
N VAL A 9 4.34 1.07 1.13
CA VAL A 9 3.14 0.24 0.93
C VAL A 9 1.94 0.80 1.71
N GLU A 10 2.14 1.24 2.94
CA GLU A 10 1.09 1.89 3.74
C GLU A 10 0.52 3.14 3.03
N ASP A 11 1.37 4.05 2.53
CA ASP A 11 0.92 5.26 1.84
C ASP A 11 0.11 4.91 0.58
N VAL A 12 0.53 3.89 -0.17
CA VAL A 12 -0.19 3.43 -1.37
C VAL A 12 -1.58 2.90 -0.99
N MET A 13 -1.67 2.04 0.03
CA MET A 13 -2.96 1.49 0.47
C MET A 13 -3.86 2.57 1.09
N ARG A 14 -3.27 3.56 1.77
CA ARG A 14 -3.99 4.68 2.38
C ARG A 14 -4.57 5.64 1.34
N ASP A 15 -3.78 6.00 0.35
CA ASP A 15 -4.18 6.95 -0.70
C ASP A 15 -5.06 6.28 -1.78
N TRP A 16 -4.88 4.97 -2.00
CA TRP A 16 -5.68 4.18 -2.95
C TRP A 16 -6.16 2.85 -2.33
N PRO A 17 -7.20 2.83 -1.49
CA PRO A 17 -7.68 1.61 -0.82
C PRO A 17 -8.03 0.46 -1.79
N ALA A 18 -8.44 0.78 -3.02
CA ALA A 18 -8.68 -0.21 -4.08
C ALA A 18 -7.44 -1.08 -4.39
N THR A 19 -6.22 -0.58 -4.15
CA THR A 19 -4.98 -1.35 -4.35
C THR A 19 -4.83 -2.48 -3.35
N ILE A 20 -5.47 -2.43 -2.18
CA ILE A 20 -5.41 -3.50 -1.16
C ILE A 20 -5.76 -4.85 -1.79
N ARG A 21 -6.75 -4.88 -2.69
CA ARG A 21 -7.12 -6.10 -3.40
C ARG A 21 -5.96 -6.64 -4.25
N THR A 22 -5.23 -5.77 -4.94
CA THR A 22 -4.03 -6.13 -5.71
C THR A 22 -2.95 -6.72 -4.80
N PHE A 23 -2.68 -6.14 -3.63
CA PHE A 23 -1.73 -6.74 -2.68
C PHE A 23 -2.14 -8.17 -2.27
N LEU A 24 -3.44 -8.39 -2.00
CA LEU A 24 -3.97 -9.71 -1.65
C LEU A 24 -3.90 -10.72 -2.82
N ASP A 25 -4.23 -10.30 -4.04
CA ASP A 25 -4.18 -11.15 -5.24
C ASP A 25 -2.75 -11.60 -5.55
N PHE A 26 -1.76 -10.75 -5.27
CA PHE A 26 -0.32 -11.07 -5.36
C PHE A 26 0.22 -11.81 -4.12
N LYS A 27 -0.65 -12.21 -3.18
CA LYS A 27 -0.33 -12.95 -1.95
C LYS A 27 0.68 -12.23 -1.03
N LEU A 28 0.70 -10.90 -1.06
CA LEU A 28 1.51 -10.11 -0.15
C LEU A 28 0.89 -10.13 1.25
N ALA A 29 1.63 -10.68 2.22
CA ALA A 29 1.22 -10.76 3.63
C ALA A 29 1.35 -9.42 4.37
N CYS A 30 1.79 -8.36 3.68
CA CYS A 30 1.99 -7.02 4.23
C CYS A 30 0.66 -6.38 4.66
N VAL A 31 -0.47 -6.78 4.05
CA VAL A 31 -1.80 -6.22 4.36
C VAL A 31 -2.18 -6.53 5.81
N GLY A 32 -2.19 -5.50 6.66
CA GLY A 32 -2.51 -5.62 8.09
C GLY A 32 -1.33 -6.02 8.98
N CYS A 33 -0.12 -6.15 8.44
CA CYS A 33 1.10 -6.34 9.23
C CYS A 33 1.71 -4.96 9.54
N PRO A 34 2.14 -4.67 10.80
CA PRO A 34 2.77 -3.40 11.14
C PRO A 34 4.08 -3.15 10.37
N ILE A 35 4.61 -4.17 9.69
CA ILE A 35 5.81 -4.05 8.87
C ILE A 35 5.57 -3.24 7.58
N ALA A 36 4.31 -3.16 7.11
CA ALA A 36 3.94 -2.45 5.87
C ALA A 36 4.24 -0.94 5.90
N THR A 37 4.40 -0.35 7.09
CA THR A 37 4.76 1.07 7.26
C THR A 37 6.23 1.36 6.97
N PHE A 38 7.07 0.31 6.81
CA PHE A 38 8.52 0.46 6.67
C PHE A 38 9.05 0.06 5.29
N HIS A 39 8.24 -0.64 4.48
CA HIS A 39 8.70 -1.22 3.22
C HIS A 39 8.18 -0.41 2.04
N THR A 40 9.03 -0.22 1.03
CA THR A 40 8.57 0.26 -0.27
C THR A 40 7.89 -0.85 -1.06
N VAL A 41 7.21 -0.46 -2.15
CA VAL A 41 6.69 -1.42 -3.14
C VAL A 41 7.81 -2.30 -3.69
N ALA A 42 9.00 -1.73 -3.95
CA ALA A 42 10.16 -2.49 -4.41
C ALA A 42 10.64 -3.53 -3.38
N ASP A 43 10.75 -3.14 -2.11
CA ASP A 43 11.17 -4.06 -1.04
C ASP A 43 10.18 -5.23 -0.93
N SER A 44 8.88 -4.93 -0.97
CA SER A 44 7.84 -5.97 -0.93
C SER A 44 7.92 -6.92 -2.13
N CYS A 45 8.21 -6.40 -3.32
CA CYS A 45 8.42 -7.25 -4.49
C CYS A 45 9.66 -8.15 -4.34
N GLN A 46 10.76 -7.60 -3.84
CA GLN A 46 12.01 -8.34 -3.63
C GLN A 46 11.85 -9.46 -2.60
N GLU A 47 11.29 -9.16 -1.43
CA GLU A 47 11.12 -10.12 -0.33
C GLU A 47 10.19 -11.28 -0.70
N HIS A 48 9.19 -11.01 -1.55
CA HIS A 48 8.19 -12.00 -1.95
C HIS A 48 8.42 -12.60 -3.34
N GLY A 49 9.51 -12.23 -4.03
CA GLY A 49 9.84 -12.75 -5.37
C GLY A 49 8.82 -12.38 -6.45
N ILE A 50 8.19 -11.21 -6.33
CA ILE A 50 7.18 -10.72 -7.26
C ILE A 50 7.84 -9.90 -8.37
N GLU A 51 7.32 -10.03 -9.58
CA GLU A 51 7.74 -9.20 -10.72
C GLU A 51 7.24 -7.75 -10.52
N GLU A 52 8.18 -6.84 -10.24
CA GLU A 52 7.91 -5.46 -9.85
C GLU A 52 7.11 -4.68 -10.90
N ALA A 53 7.40 -4.87 -12.19
CA ALA A 53 6.76 -4.12 -13.26
C ALA A 53 5.28 -4.52 -13.42
N ALA A 54 4.97 -5.82 -13.40
CA ALA A 54 3.60 -6.33 -13.43
C ALA A 54 2.80 -5.86 -12.22
N PHE A 55 3.43 -5.86 -11.04
CA PHE A 55 2.77 -5.39 -9.82
C PHE A 55 2.46 -3.89 -9.88
N LEU A 56 3.42 -3.05 -10.27
CA LEU A 56 3.22 -1.61 -10.45
C LEU A 56 2.16 -1.30 -11.51
N MET A 57 2.11 -2.06 -12.60
CA MET A 57 1.09 -1.91 -13.63
C MET A 57 -0.31 -2.23 -13.08
N ALA A 58 -0.44 -3.33 -12.32
CA ALA A 58 -1.70 -3.71 -11.69
C ALA A 58 -2.18 -2.64 -10.70
N LEU A 59 -1.28 -2.14 -9.84
CA LEU A 59 -1.58 -1.07 -8.87
C LEU A 59 -2.08 0.20 -9.55
N ARG A 60 -1.41 0.64 -10.62
CA ARG A 60 -1.79 1.85 -11.36
C ARG A 60 -3.13 1.69 -12.08
N ALA A 61 -3.44 0.49 -12.58
CA ALA A 61 -4.70 0.21 -13.25
C ALA A 61 -5.90 0.38 -12.30
N VAL A 62 -5.80 -0.13 -11.06
CA VAL A 62 -6.87 0.03 -10.07
C VAL A 62 -6.91 1.43 -9.45
N ALA A 63 -5.75 2.06 -9.23
CA ALA A 63 -5.67 3.43 -8.72
C ALA A 63 -6.26 4.47 -9.68
N GLY A 64 -6.12 4.26 -10.99
CA GLY A 64 -6.72 5.11 -12.04
C GLY A 64 -8.21 4.86 -12.29
N GLY A 65 -8.78 3.77 -11.74
CA GLY A 65 -10.18 3.39 -11.92
C GLY A 65 -11.12 3.73 -10.74
N ALA A 66 -10.57 4.14 -9.59
CA ALA A 66 -11.33 4.35 -8.35
C ALA A 66 -11.65 5.84 -8.11
N VAL A 67 -12.62 6.38 -8.86
CA VAL A 67 -13.32 7.62 -8.50
C VAL A 67 -14.60 7.27 -7.72
N ASP A 68 -14.46 6.92 -6.45
CA ASP A 68 -15.52 7.03 -5.43
C ASP A 68 -14.86 7.12 -4.05
N GLN A 69 -14.73 8.35 -3.55
CA GLN A 69 -14.11 8.64 -2.26
C GLN A 69 -15.10 8.41 -1.12
N GLY A 70 -15.16 7.17 -0.63
CA GLY A 70 -15.80 6.83 0.64
C GLY A 70 -14.91 7.17 1.83
N SER A 71 -15.00 8.42 2.29
CA SER A 71 -14.64 8.96 3.61
C SER A 71 -14.40 7.93 4.74
N LEU A 72 -13.22 7.98 5.38
CA LEU A 72 -13.10 7.90 6.85
C LEU A 72 -11.91 8.75 7.36
N PRO A 73 -12.11 9.62 8.38
CA PRO A 73 -11.04 10.47 8.92
C PRO A 73 -10.04 9.67 9.75
N SER A 74 -8.75 9.95 9.54
CA SER A 74 -7.63 9.47 10.37
C SER A 74 -7.86 9.82 11.84
N GLY A 75 -8.19 8.81 12.64
CA GLY A 75 -7.95 8.83 14.08
C GLY A 75 -6.47 8.63 14.34
N ALA A 76 -5.69 9.71 14.27
CA ALA A 76 -4.36 9.74 14.86
C ALA A 76 -4.50 9.68 16.40
N CYS A 77 -4.40 8.50 16.98
CA CYS A 77 -4.15 8.36 18.41
C CYS A 77 -2.65 8.56 18.67
N SER A 78 -2.21 9.83 18.69
CA SER A 78 -0.93 10.21 19.26
C SER A 78 -0.98 9.94 20.77
N ALA A 79 -0.39 8.84 21.23
CA ALA A 79 -0.09 8.63 22.64
C ALA A 79 1.42 8.66 22.83
N SER A 80 1.93 9.89 23.02
CA SER A 80 3.12 10.12 23.81
C SER A 80 2.89 9.55 25.21
N ILE A 81 3.70 8.58 25.66
CA ILE A 81 4.02 8.47 27.08
C ILE A 81 5.54 8.35 27.26
N THR A 82 6.09 9.42 27.80
CA THR A 82 7.34 9.44 28.53
C THR A 82 7.23 8.49 29.73
N SER A 83 8.26 7.69 29.96
CA SER A 83 8.63 7.21 31.29
C SER A 83 9.97 7.81 31.67
#